data_AF-A0A1H1TZP3-F1
#
_entry.id   AF-A0A1H1TZP3-F1
#
_cell.length_a   1.000
_cell.length_b   1.000
_cell.length_c   1.000
_cell.angle_alpha   90.00
_cell.angle_beta   90.00
_cell.angle_gamma   90.00
#
_symmetry.space_group_name_H-M   'P 1'
#
loop_
_entity.id
_entity.type
_entity.pdbx_description
1 polymer ?
#
loop_
_entity_poly.entity_id
_entity_poly.type
_entity_poly.pdbx_seq_one_letter_code
_entity_poly.pdbx_strand_id
1 'polypeptide(L)' 'MEKRKVTPEEVVELMKKDGEIITIEQAQIVLDFMYKFARITLDVFFDKSKDE' A
#
# COMPACT_ATOMS: atom_id res chain seq x y z
N MET A 1 10.86 5.99 -11.87
CA MET A 1 9.97 5.13 -11.05
C MET A 1 10.13 5.59 -9.62
N GLU A 2 9.05 6.04 -8.96
CA GLU A 2 9.10 6.31 -7.52
C GLU A 2 9.53 5.02 -6.80
N LYS A 3 10.55 5.10 -5.95
CA LYS A 3 10.92 3.97 -5.09
C LYS A 3 9.78 3.74 -4.11
N ARG A 4 9.06 2.63 -4.27
CA ARG A 4 8.13 2.13 -3.25
C ARG A 4 8.92 1.98 -1.95
N LYS A 5 8.40 2.59 -0.88
CA LYS A 5 9.02 2.54 0.45
C LYS A 5 8.87 1.17 1.12
N VAL A 6 7.89 0.38 0.67
CA VAL A 6 7.60 -0.97 1.17
C VAL A 6 7.63 -1.95 -0.01
N THR A 7 8.27 -3.10 0.13
CA THR A 7 8.37 -4.16 -0.88
C THR A 7 7.45 -5.35 -0.58
N PRO A 8 7.15 -6.22 -1.57
CA PRO A 8 6.38 -7.45 -1.32
C PRO A 8 7.02 -8.36 -0.27
N GLU A 9 8.34 -8.46 -0.20
CA GLU A 9 9.06 -9.25 0.80
C GLU A 9 8.83 -8.72 2.21
N GLU A 10 8.82 -7.40 2.39
CA GLU A 10 8.52 -6.77 3.67
C GLU A 10 7.06 -7.02 4.09
N VAL A 11 6.13 -7.07 3.12
CA VAL A 11 4.72 -7.41 3.39
C VAL A 11 4.57 -8.88 3.80
N VAL A 12 5.28 -9.82 3.17
CA VAL A 12 5.30 -11.23 3.59
C VAL A 12 5.80 -11.36 5.03
N GLU A 13 6.91 -10.70 5.36
CA GLU A 13 7.47 -10.75 6.72
C GLU A 13 6.56 -10.06 7.75
N LEU A 14 5.83 -9.01 7.37
CA LEU A 14 4.84 -8.37 8.23
C LEU A 14 3.66 -9.31 8.51
N MET A 15 3.04 -9.86 7.46
CA MET A 15 1.87 -10.73 7.58
C MET A 15 2.19 -11.99 8.38
N LYS A 16 3.40 -12.53 8.18
CA LYS A 16 3.89 -13.69 8.93
C LYS A 16 4.00 -13.43 10.43
N LYS A 17 4.36 -12.21 10.86
CA LYS A 17 4.39 -11.83 12.29
C LYS A 17 3.00 -11.86 12.92
N ASP A 18 1.97 -11.61 12.12
CA ASP A 18 0.57 -11.61 12.54
C ASP A 18 -0.10 -12.99 12.37
N GLY A 19 0.67 -14.01 11.96
CA GLY A 19 0.20 -15.39 11.79
C GLY A 19 -0.39 -15.70 10.41
N GLU A 20 -0.35 -14.75 9.48
CA GLU A 20 -0.82 -14.95 8.10
C GLU A 20 0.35 -15.27 7.16
N ILE A 21 0.25 -16.42 6.47
CA ILE A 21 1.25 -16.83 5.47
C ILE A 21 0.68 -16.53 4.09
N ILE A 22 1.28 -15.58 3.40
CA ILE A 22 0.92 -15.21 2.03
C ILE A 22 2.13 -15.35 1.09
N THR A 23 1.86 -15.57 -0.20
CA THR A 23 2.91 -15.63 -1.22
C THR A 23 3.39 -14.23 -1.61
N ILE A 24 4.52 -14.14 -2.31
CA ILE A 24 5.04 -12.88 -2.86
C ILE A 24 4.04 -12.27 -3.85
N GLU A 25 3.35 -13.08 -4.66
CA GLU A 25 2.33 -12.61 -5.58
C GLU A 25 1.12 -12.01 -4.84
N GLN A 26 0.69 -12.64 -3.76
CA GLN A 26 -0.39 -12.10 -2.92
C GLN A 26 0.04 -10.80 -2.24
N ALA A 27 1.26 -10.75 -1.71
CA ALA A 27 1.84 -9.54 -1.13
C ALA A 27 1.92 -8.39 -2.15
N GLN A 28 2.27 -8.70 -3.41
CA GLN A 28 2.28 -7.72 -4.50
C GLN A 28 0.88 -7.15 -4.76
N ILE A 29 -0.16 -7.98 -4.77
CA ILE A 29 -1.56 -7.55 -4.95
C ILE A 29 -2.00 -6.63 -3.81
N VAL A 30 -1.72 -7.01 -2.56
CA VAL A 30 -2.04 -6.20 -1.37
C VAL A 30 -1.34 -4.85 -1.44
N LEU A 31 -0.04 -4.86 -1.73
CA LEU A 31 0.76 -3.64 -1.80
C LEU A 31 0.26 -2.69 -2.92
N ASP A 32 -0.08 -3.23 -4.09
CA ASP A 32 -0.64 -2.44 -5.20
C ASP A 32 -1.99 -1.81 -4.83
N PHE A 33 -2.84 -2.55 -4.13
CA PHE A 33 -4.11 -2.03 -3.63
C PHE A 33 -3.88 -0.88 -2.64
N MET A 34 -2.97 -1.06 -1.67
CA MET A 34 -2.69 -0.04 -0.65
C MET A 34 -2.12 1.24 -1.24
N TYR A 35 -1.22 1.16 -2.23
CA TYR A 35 -0.70 2.35 -2.92
C TYR A 35 -1.78 3.08 -3.73
N LYS A 36 -2.68 2.34 -4.40
CA LYS A 36 -3.82 2.95 -5.09
C LYS A 36 -4.76 3.65 -4.11
N PHE A 37 -5.05 3.00 -2.99
CA PHE A 37 -5.90 3.54 -1.94
C PHE A 37 -5.30 4.81 -1.31
N ALA A 38 -4.00 4.80 -1.01
CA ALA A 38 -3.28 5.96 -0.48
C ALA A 38 -3.35 7.14 -1.44
N ARG A 39 -3.10 6.90 -2.75
CA ARG A 39 -3.21 7.94 -3.77
C ARG A 39 -4.62 8.56 -3.81
N ILE A 40 -5.66 7.73 -3.87
CA ILE A 40 -7.05 8.21 -3.88
C ILE A 40 -7.35 9.03 -2.62
N THR A 41 -6.89 8.57 -1.46
CA THR A 41 -7.12 9.27 -0.19
C THR A 41 -6.44 10.64 -0.17
N LEU A 42 -5.20 10.73 -0.66
CA LEU A 42 -4.47 11.98 -0.78
C LEU A 42 -5.12 12.92 -1.79
N ASP A 43 -5.53 12.40 -2.95
CA ASP A 43 -6.23 13.18 -3.98
C ASP A 43 -7.50 13.80 -3.38
N VAL A 44 -8.34 13.01 -2.67
CA VAL A 44 -9.55 13.52 -1.99
C VAL A 44 -9.22 14.55 -0.90
N PHE A 45 -8.16 14.32 -0.12
CA PHE A 45 -7.77 15.23 0.96
C PHE A 45 -7.28 16.58 0.42
N PHE A 46 -6.43 16.58 -0.62
CA PHE A 46 -5.88 17.79 -1.22
C PHE A 46 -6.87 18.51 -2.14
N ASP A 47 -7.82 17.81 -2.77
CA ASP A 47 -8.85 18.45 -3.59
C ASP A 47 -9.79 19.30 -2.73
N LYS A 48 -10.14 18.82 -1.52
CA LYS A 48 -10.90 19.61 -0.54
C LYS A 48 -10.18 20.83 0.03
N SER A 49 -8.86 20.92 -0.11
CA SER A 49 -8.08 22.07 0.35
C SER A 49 -8.09 23.27 -0.62
N LYS A 50 -8.80 23.15 -1.75
CA LYS A 50 -8.93 24.23 -2.76
C LYS A 50 -10.23 25.03 -2.66
N ASP A 51 -11.14 24.64 -1.78
CA ASP A 51 -12.44 25.30 -1.58
C ASP A 51 -12.51 26.14 -0.27
N GLU A 52 -11.38 26.35 0.43
CA GLU A 52 -11.22 27.31 1.55
C GLU A 52 -10.23 28.42 1.16
#